data_AF-W2VNG9-F1
#
_entry.id   AF-W2VNG9-F1
#
_cell.length_a   1.000
_cell.length_b   1.000
_cell.length_c   1.000
_cell.angle_alpha   90.00
_cell.angle_beta   90.00
_cell.angle_gamma   90.00
#
_symmetry.space_group_name_H-M   'P 1'
#
loop_
_entity.id
_entity.type
_entity.pdbx_description
1 polymer ?
#
loop_
_entity_poly.entity_id
_entity_poly.type
_entity_poly.pdbx_seq_one_letter_code
_entity_poly.pdbx_strand_id
1 'polypeptide(L)'
;MDTRFGQVGIEEMAFFRRSEWLDDSCMKLVMSHLMDQDQDENKRSCIGAVNPLYARVHDEAMKLQVIGSSPLRSSNRMILVPVYLDGHWAGVVFDNAKSRAVVFDPMQTNKYYNQA
;
A
#
# COMPACT_ATOMS: atom_id res chain seq x y z
N MET A 1 15.84 -8.13 -1.97
CA MET A 1 15.73 -6.72 -2.41
C MET A 1 15.22 -5.92 -1.23
N ASP A 2 15.92 -4.85 -0.86
CA ASP A 2 15.54 -4.05 0.30
C ASP A 2 14.40 -3.09 -0.07
N THR A 3 13.38 -3.02 0.78
CA THR A 3 12.25 -2.12 0.64
C THR A 3 12.02 -1.35 1.94
N ARG A 4 11.20 -0.30 1.91
CA ARG A 4 10.76 0.41 3.11
C ARG A 4 9.94 -0.46 4.08
N PHE A 5 9.52 -1.65 3.67
CA PHE A 5 8.78 -2.63 4.49
C PHE A 5 9.66 -3.79 4.99
N GLY A 6 10.97 -3.76 4.71
CA GLY A 6 11.89 -4.86 4.96
C GLY A 6 12.35 -5.55 3.68
N GLN A 7 12.99 -6.71 3.82
CA GLN A 7 13.52 -7.46 2.69
C GLN A 7 12.41 -8.24 1.97
N VAL A 8 12.43 -8.20 0.65
CA VAL A 8 11.65 -9.06 -0.25
C VAL A 8 12.60 -10.01 -0.97
N GLY A 9 12.33 -11.31 -0.92
CA GLY A 9 13.08 -12.37 -1.58
C GLY A 9 13.03 -12.25 -3.11
N ILE A 10 14.01 -12.82 -3.80
CA ILE A 10 14.06 -12.76 -5.27
C ILE A 10 12.94 -13.61 -5.90
N GLU A 11 12.59 -14.71 -5.24
CA GLU A 11 11.52 -15.63 -5.57
C GLU A 11 10.14 -14.98 -5.48
N GLU A 12 9.94 -14.06 -4.54
CA GLU A 12 8.68 -13.30 -4.40
C GLU A 12 8.48 -12.33 -5.57
N MET A 13 9.55 -11.92 -6.26
CA MET A 13 9.44 -11.11 -7.46
C MET A 13 9.00 -11.91 -8.69
N ALA A 14 8.92 -13.24 -8.61
CA ALA A 14 8.49 -14.08 -9.73
C ALA A 14 7.05 -13.75 -10.17
N PHE A 15 6.23 -13.17 -9.28
CA PHE A 15 4.87 -12.71 -9.59
C PHE A 15 4.84 -11.43 -10.45
N PHE A 16 5.95 -10.69 -10.59
CA PHE A 16 6.12 -9.65 -11.61
C PHE A 16 6.38 -10.23 -13.00
N ARG A 17 5.50 -11.14 -13.44
CA ARG A 17 5.51 -11.70 -14.79
C ARG A 17 4.12 -11.59 -15.41
N ARG A 18 4.07 -11.74 -16.73
CA ARG A 18 2.81 -11.62 -17.47
C ARG A 18 1.77 -12.62 -16.94
N SER A 19 0.55 -12.13 -16.73
CA SER A 19 -0.64 -12.93 -16.38
C SER A 19 -0.64 -13.62 -15.01
N GLU A 20 0.24 -13.21 -14.08
CA GLU A 20 0.16 -13.62 -12.68
C GLU A 20 -0.53 -12.57 -11.80
N TRP A 21 -1.14 -13.04 -10.71
CA TRP A 21 -1.66 -12.16 -9.67
C TRP A 21 -0.51 -11.62 -8.82
N LEU A 22 -0.46 -10.30 -8.64
CA LEU A 22 0.50 -9.66 -7.76
C LEU A 22 0.17 -9.99 -6.30
N ASP A 23 1.18 -10.38 -5.52
CA ASP A 23 1.03 -10.64 -4.11
C ASP A 23 1.38 -9.41 -3.25
N ASP A 24 1.37 -9.56 -1.93
CA ASP A 24 1.70 -8.47 -1.02
C ASP A 24 3.17 -8.03 -1.16
N SER A 25 4.08 -8.93 -1.51
CA SER A 25 5.49 -8.61 -1.73
C SER A 25 5.71 -7.78 -2.99
N CYS A 26 4.95 -8.04 -4.06
CA CYS A 26 4.89 -7.16 -5.22
C CYS A 26 4.38 -5.77 -4.85
N MET A 27 3.32 -5.69 -4.04
CA MET A 27 2.78 -4.40 -3.59
C MET A 27 3.78 -3.63 -2.72
N LYS A 28 4.51 -4.29 -1.81
CA LYS A 28 5.60 -3.67 -1.02
C LYS A 28 6.65 -3.01 -1.92
N LEU A 29 7.05 -3.69 -3.01
CA LEU A 29 8.03 -3.17 -3.96
C LEU A 29 7.52 -1.91 -4.69
N VAL A 30 6.31 -1.95 -5.26
CA VAL A 30 5.74 -0.78 -5.96
C VAL A 30 5.59 0.40 -5.01
N MET A 31 5.04 0.17 -3.83
CA MET A 31 4.81 1.24 -2.85
C MET A 31 6.12 1.82 -2.34
N SER A 32 7.12 0.99 -2.08
CA SER A 32 8.47 1.46 -1.70
C SER A 32 9.06 2.36 -2.79
N HIS A 33 8.93 1.95 -4.06
CA HIS A 33 9.38 2.75 -5.19
C HIS A 33 8.68 4.11 -5.27
N LEU A 34 7.35 4.15 -5.11
CA LEU A 34 6.58 5.41 -5.10
C LEU A 34 7.03 6.34 -3.96
N MET A 35 7.26 5.79 -2.76
CA MET A 35 7.76 6.55 -1.62
C MET A 35 9.16 7.12 -1.87
N ASP A 36 10.01 6.40 -2.60
CA ASP A 36 11.34 6.84 -2.94
C ASP A 36 11.36 7.98 -3.96
N GLN A 37 10.31 8.10 -4.79
CA GLN A 37 10.18 9.16 -5.79
C GLN A 37 9.69 10.50 -5.23
N ASP A 38 8.92 10.52 -4.15
CA ASP A 38 8.39 11.76 -3.52
C ASP A 38 9.07 12.01 -2.17
N GLN A 39 10.22 12.69 -2.21
CA GLN A 39 11.00 13.05 -1.01
C GLN A 39 11.02 14.56 -0.78
N ASP A 40 11.01 14.98 0.48
CA ASP A 40 11.26 16.35 0.88
C ASP A 40 12.74 16.74 0.75
N GLU A 41 13.04 17.99 1.06
CA GLU A 41 14.41 18.55 1.08
C GLU A 41 15.37 17.79 2.02
N ASN A 42 14.86 17.03 2.99
CA ASN A 42 15.62 16.21 3.93
C ASN A 42 15.70 14.73 3.50
N LYS A 43 15.36 14.40 2.24
CA LYS A 43 15.30 13.04 1.68
C LYS A 43 14.31 12.12 2.41
N ARG A 44 13.34 12.70 3.11
CA ARG A 44 12.31 11.95 3.81
C ARG A 44 11.11 11.84 2.89
N SER A 45 10.55 10.64 2.77
CA SER A 45 9.38 10.46 1.90
C SER A 45 8.19 11.30 2.40
N CYS A 46 7.59 12.07 1.50
CA CYS A 46 6.32 12.76 1.73
C CYS A 46 5.14 11.80 1.69
N ILE A 47 5.35 10.58 1.20
CA ILE A 47 4.38 9.49 1.13
C ILE A 47 4.63 8.51 2.27
N GLY A 48 3.57 8.16 2.98
CA GLY A 48 3.52 7.03 3.90
C GLY A 48 2.79 5.87 3.25
N ALA A 49 2.99 4.66 3.75
CA ALA A 49 2.30 3.50 3.21
C ALA A 49 2.02 2.46 4.29
N VAL A 50 0.87 1.79 4.20
CA VAL A 50 0.52 0.63 5.05
C VAL A 50 1.05 -0.64 4.42
N ASN A 51 1.67 -1.50 5.21
CA ASN A 51 2.27 -2.76 4.77
C ASN A 51 1.19 -3.71 4.23
N PRO A 52 1.17 -4.04 2.92
CA PRO A 52 0.10 -4.84 2.30
C PRO A 52 -0.13 -6.20 2.93
N LEU A 53 0.83 -6.74 3.69
CA LEU A 53 0.68 -7.98 4.44
C LEU A 53 -0.52 -7.95 5.40
N TYR A 54 -0.93 -6.77 5.89
CA TYR A 54 -2.07 -6.64 6.81
C TYR A 54 -3.37 -7.25 6.24
N ALA A 55 -3.53 -7.22 4.92
CA ALA A 55 -4.71 -7.75 4.24
C ALA A 55 -4.81 -9.28 4.30
N ARG A 56 -3.69 -9.98 4.59
CA ARG A 56 -3.62 -11.44 4.71
C ARG A 56 -3.61 -11.92 6.17
N VAL A 57 -3.42 -11.00 7.11
CA VAL A 57 -3.42 -11.30 8.54
C VAL A 57 -4.87 -11.35 9.05
N HIS A 58 -5.24 -12.51 9.61
CA HIS A 58 -6.60 -12.74 10.11
C HIS A 58 -6.75 -12.33 11.58
N ASP A 59 -5.69 -12.46 12.37
CA ASP A 59 -5.68 -12.03 13.77
C ASP A 59 -5.61 -10.49 13.87
N GLU A 60 -6.54 -9.89 14.60
CA GLU A 60 -6.65 -8.43 14.69
C GLU A 60 -5.46 -7.79 15.42
N ALA A 61 -4.92 -8.44 16.46
CA ALA A 61 -3.78 -7.91 17.19
C ALA A 61 -2.52 -7.88 16.30
N MET A 62 -2.27 -8.97 15.58
CA MET A 62 -1.18 -9.05 14.61
C MET A 62 -1.41 -8.09 13.43
N LYS A 63 -2.65 -7.90 12.97
CA LYS A 63 -2.97 -6.93 11.92
C LYS A 63 -2.61 -5.51 12.34
N LEU A 64 -3.01 -5.11 13.56
CA LEU A 64 -2.64 -3.81 14.13
C LEU A 64 -1.13 -3.67 14.29
N GLN A 65 -0.43 -4.74 14.65
CA GLN A 65 1.04 -4.74 14.74
C GLN A 65 1.69 -4.53 13.36
N VAL A 66 1.18 -5.18 12.30
CA VAL A 66 1.67 -5.00 10.93
C VAL A 66 1.40 -3.59 10.42
N ILE A 67 0.24 -3.01 10.74
CA ILE A 67 -0.06 -1.61 10.43
C ILE A 67 0.89 -0.69 11.21
N GLY A 68 1.11 -0.94 12.50
CA GLY A 68 1.98 -0.13 13.36
C GLY A 68 3.46 -0.17 12.98
N SER A 69 3.93 -1.23 12.33
CA SER A 69 5.30 -1.35 11.81
C SER A 69 5.48 -0.82 10.39
N SER A 70 4.41 -0.34 9.77
CA SER A 70 4.43 0.20 8.42
C SER A 70 5.24 1.50 8.34
N PRO A 71 5.87 1.82 7.20
CA PRO A 71 6.67 3.02 7.02
C PRO A 71 5.77 4.27 6.83
N LEU A 72 5.05 4.62 7.90
CA LEU A 72 4.13 5.74 7.99
C LEU A 72 4.55 6.67 9.13
N ARG A 73 4.27 7.96 8.95
CA ARG A 73 4.51 9.03 9.92
C ARG A 73 3.37 10.02 9.85
N SER A 74 3.07 10.65 10.97
CA SER A 74 2.04 11.71 11.05
C SER A 74 2.33 12.90 10.12
N SER A 75 3.59 13.12 9.74
CA SER A 75 3.99 14.19 8.82
C SER A 75 3.87 13.82 7.34
N ASN A 76 3.52 12.57 6.98
CA ASN A 76 3.32 12.23 5.58
C ASN A 76 2.12 13.01 5.02
N ARG A 77 2.28 13.60 3.83
CA ARG A 77 1.23 14.34 3.12
C ARG A 77 0.17 13.39 2.57
N MET A 78 0.62 12.27 2.03
CA MET A 78 -0.25 11.23 1.46
C MET A 78 0.06 9.89 2.14
N ILE A 79 -0.97 9.09 2.38
CA ILE A 79 -0.83 7.73 2.90
C ILE A 79 -1.47 6.77 1.89
N LEU A 80 -0.68 5.81 1.41
CA LEU A 80 -1.12 4.74 0.53
C LEU A 80 -1.58 3.55 1.37
N VAL A 81 -2.82 3.10 1.15
CA VAL A 81 -3.41 1.96 1.84
C VAL A 81 -3.82 0.93 0.78
N PRO A 82 -3.09 -0.19 0.63
CA PRO A 82 -3.43 -1.24 -0.33
C PRO A 82 -4.59 -2.06 0.25
N VAL A 83 -5.70 -2.20 -0.48
CA VAL A 83 -6.88 -2.91 0.01
C VAL A 83 -7.06 -4.18 -0.82
N TYR A 84 -7.26 -5.32 -0.17
CA TYR A 84 -7.61 -6.56 -0.85
C TYR A 84 -9.11 -6.80 -0.73
N LEU A 85 -9.83 -6.81 -1.85
CA LEU A 85 -11.28 -6.94 -1.92
C LEU A 85 -11.61 -8.10 -2.87
N ASP A 86 -12.46 -9.04 -2.45
CA ASP A 86 -13.04 -10.08 -3.32
C ASP A 86 -12.07 -10.78 -4.31
N GLY A 87 -10.80 -10.94 -3.92
CA GLY A 87 -9.78 -11.60 -4.74
C GLY A 87 -8.93 -10.68 -5.62
N HIS A 88 -9.04 -9.35 -5.51
CA HIS A 88 -8.20 -8.39 -6.22
C HIS A 88 -7.65 -7.28 -5.32
N TRP A 89 -6.56 -6.66 -5.77
CA TRP A 89 -6.03 -5.46 -5.14
C TRP A 89 -6.74 -4.19 -5.64
N ALA A 90 -7.14 -3.37 -4.69
CA ALA A 90 -7.55 -1.98 -4.83
C ALA A 90 -6.61 -1.10 -3.99
N GLY A 91 -6.80 0.21 -4.05
CA GLY A 91 -6.01 1.17 -3.29
C GLY A 91 -6.85 2.30 -2.72
N VAL A 92 -6.49 2.75 -1.52
CA VAL A 92 -6.98 4.00 -0.96
C VAL A 92 -5.81 4.95 -0.81
N VAL A 93 -6.00 6.19 -1.23
CA VAL A 93 -5.06 7.28 -0.97
C VAL A 93 -5.71 8.23 0.02
N PHE A 94 -5.08 8.40 1.18
CA PHE A 94 -5.48 9.37 2.18
C PHE A 94 -4.62 10.63 2.04
N ASP A 95 -5.24 11.75 1.70
CA ASP A 95 -4.66 13.08 1.77
C ASP A 95 -4.75 13.57 3.22
N ASN A 96 -3.62 13.52 3.92
CA ASN A 96 -3.54 13.82 5.34
C ASN A 96 -3.85 15.30 5.63
N ALA A 97 -3.41 16.21 4.74
CA ALA A 97 -3.63 17.65 4.88
C ALA A 97 -5.10 18.03 4.75
N LYS A 98 -5.86 17.29 3.94
CA LYS A 98 -7.29 17.54 3.71
C LYS A 98 -8.21 16.58 4.47
N SER A 99 -7.64 15.63 5.21
CA SER A 99 -8.36 14.54 5.88
C SER A 99 -9.35 13.83 4.96
N ARG A 100 -8.93 13.55 3.71
CA ARG A 100 -9.79 12.98 2.67
C ARG A 100 -9.21 11.69 2.13
N ALA A 101 -10.06 10.66 2.00
CA ALA A 101 -9.73 9.42 1.33
C ALA A 101 -10.30 9.38 -0.08
N VAL A 102 -9.54 8.82 -1.03
CA VAL A 102 -10.02 8.48 -2.38
C VAL A 102 -9.75 7.01 -2.63
N VAL A 103 -10.76 6.29 -3.09
CA VAL A 103 -10.68 4.85 -3.39
C VAL A 103 -10.48 4.66 -4.90
N PHE A 104 -9.53 3.78 -5.23
CA PHE A 104 -9.21 3.36 -6.58
C PHE A 104 -9.41 1.85 -6.67
N ASP A 105 -10.49 1.45 -7.33
CA ASP A 105 -10.80 0.05 -7.61
C ASP A 105 -10.69 -0.20 -9.13
N PRO A 106 -9.67 -0.95 -9.60
CA PRO A 106 -9.50 -1.22 -11.03
C PRO A 106 -10.60 -2.10 -11.62
N MET A 107 -11.34 -2.84 -10.78
CA MET A 107 -12.47 -3.67 -11.25
C MET A 107 -13.74 -2.85 -11.48
N GLN A 108 -13.74 -1.54 -11.14
CA GLN A 108 -14.81 -0.56 -11.40
C GLN A 108 -16.21 -1.17 -11.34
N THR A 109 -16.54 -1.86 -10.24
CA THR A 109 -17.93 -2.27 -10.05
C THR A 109 -18.74 -1.02 -9.70
N ASN A 110 -19.83 -0.77 -10.42
CA ASN A 110 -20.74 0.39 -10.24
C ASN A 110 -21.25 0.61 -8.79
N LYS A 111 -20.95 -0.30 -7.86
CA LYS A 111 -21.32 -0.20 -6.44
C LYS A 111 -20.56 0.89 -5.67
N TYR A 112 -19.32 1.22 -6.03
CA TYR A 112 -18.45 2.06 -5.18
C TYR A 112 -18.33 3.53 -5.62
N TYR A 113 -18.94 3.92 -6.75
CA TYR A 113 -18.85 5.27 -7.31
C TYR A 113 -20.18 6.05 -7.31
N ASN A 114 -21.29 5.45 -6.85
CA ASN A 114 -22.60 6.10 -6.75
C ASN A 114 -22.83 6.75 -5.37
N GLN A 115 -21.87 7.57 -4.93
CA GLN A 115 -22.09 8.52 -3.82
C GLN A 115 -21.52 9.88 -4.25
N ALA A 116 -22.25 10.53 -5.15
CA ALA A 116 -22.12 11.96 -5.45
C ALA A 116 -23.45 12.64 -5.15
#